data_AF-A0A0G0N8Q5-F1
#
_entry.id   AF-A0A0G0N8Q5-F1
#
_cell.length_a   1.000
_cell.length_b   1.000
_cell.length_c   1.000
_cell.angle_alpha   90.00
_cell.angle_beta   90.00
_cell.angle_gamma   90.00
#
_symmetry.space_group_name_H-M   'P 1'
#
loop_
_entity.id
_entity.type
_entity.pdbx_description
1 polymer ?
#
loop_
_entity_poly.entity_id
_entity_poly.type
_entity_poly.pdbx_seq_one_letter_code
_entity_poly.pdbx_strand_id
1 'polypeptide(L)'
;MKKKPFLIIIVVIVLVLSGIFIYQRTSRNTVVTNKDYPTTQNFNFYSINDIKQKSLASGTYNTEGYVVKQYECPFCPQETQCKPCMRDNIVISENNKLLDTYILTNNEIVVFANNPKQFELGKKYSFSVKILDHKSTDEPINDIELVGYQ
;
A
#
# COMPACT_ATOMS: atom_id res chain seq x y z
N MET A 1 19.36 45.65 -38.09
CA MET A 1 18.47 44.48 -37.90
C MET A 1 18.08 44.38 -36.43
N LYS A 2 16.78 44.46 -36.13
CA LYS A 2 16.24 44.44 -34.76
C LYS A 2 16.52 43.06 -34.15
N LYS A 3 17.56 42.92 -33.30
CA LYS A 3 17.93 41.68 -32.59
C LYS A 3 17.01 41.36 -31.39
N LYS A 4 16.17 42.32 -31.00
CA LYS A 4 15.27 42.24 -29.83
C LYS A 4 14.18 41.14 -29.91
N PRO A 5 13.51 40.84 -31.05
CA PRO A 5 12.50 39.78 -31.10
C PRO A 5 13.12 38.38 -31.12
N PHE A 6 14.33 38.21 -31.63
CA PHE A 6 15.01 36.91 -31.70
C PHE A 6 15.40 36.40 -30.30
N LEU A 7 15.82 37.31 -29.42
CA LEU A 7 16.19 36.97 -28.05
C LEU A 7 14.97 36.51 -27.21
N ILE A 8 13.79 37.10 -27.47
CA ILE A 8 12.53 36.71 -26.79
C ILE A 8 12.12 35.29 -27.19
N ILE A 9 12.22 34.95 -28.48
CA ILE A 9 11.87 33.61 -28.98
C ILE A 9 12.75 32.53 -28.34
N ILE A 10 14.06 32.78 -28.20
CA ILE A 10 14.99 31.84 -27.57
C ILE A 10 14.62 31.61 -26.10
N VAL A 11 14.30 32.67 -25.35
CA VAL A 11 13.91 32.55 -23.93
C VAL A 11 12.64 31.72 -23.77
N VAL A 12 11.64 31.92 -24.63
CA VAL A 12 10.39 31.14 -24.60
C VAL A 12 10.66 29.65 -24.88
N ILE A 13 11.51 29.33 -25.85
CA ILE A 13 11.88 27.94 -26.17
C ILE A 13 12.58 27.28 -24.98
N VAL A 14 13.52 27.96 -24.33
CA VAL A 14 14.22 27.42 -23.15
C VAL A 14 13.25 27.15 -22.00
N LEU A 15 12.29 28.04 -21.75
CA LEU A 15 11.28 27.85 -20.71
C LEU A 15 10.38 26.64 -20.99
N VAL A 16 9.91 26.48 -22.24
CA VAL A 16 9.08 25.33 -22.64
C VAL A 16 9.86 24.02 -22.50
N LEU A 17 11.11 23.97 -22.97
CA LEU A 17 11.95 22.78 -22.85
C LEU A 17 12.26 22.44 -21.39
N SER A 18 12.49 23.44 -20.54
CA SER A 18 12.71 23.22 -19.10
C SER A 18 11.47 22.68 -18.40
N GLY A 19 10.27 23.17 -18.76
CA GLY A 19 9.00 22.66 -18.24
C GLY A 19 8.75 21.19 -18.62
N ILE A 20 8.99 20.83 -19.89
CA ILE A 20 8.88 19.45 -20.37
C ILE A 20 9.88 18.54 -19.63
N PHE A 21 11.13 19.00 -19.45
CA PHE A 21 12.16 18.24 -18.76
C PHE A 21 11.80 17.98 -17.29
N ILE A 22 11.30 18.99 -16.57
CA ILE A 22 10.86 18.86 -15.18
C ILE A 22 9.65 17.92 -15.08
N TYR A 23 8.67 18.06 -15.98
CA TYR A 23 7.49 17.19 -16.03
C TYR A 23 7.86 15.72 -16.25
N GLN A 24 8.74 15.43 -17.21
CA GLN A 24 9.21 14.06 -17.47
C GLN A 24 10.02 13.49 -16.32
N ARG A 25 10.81 14.31 -15.60
CA ARG A 25 11.57 13.86 -14.43
C ARG A 25 10.67 13.49 -13.26
N THR A 26 9.58 14.22 -13.04
CA THR A 26 8.59 13.89 -12.00
C THR A 26 7.81 12.61 -12.34
N SER A 27 7.52 12.35 -13.61
CA SER A 27 6.70 11.21 -14.02
C SER A 27 7.45 9.86 -14.11
N ARG A 28 8.77 9.81 -13.89
CA ARG A 28 9.57 8.56 -13.95
C ARG A 28 9.69 7.78 -12.64
N ASN A 29 9.08 8.23 -11.54
CA ASN A 29 9.28 7.64 -10.21
C ASN A 29 8.05 6.90 -9.68
N THR A 30 7.57 5.88 -10.39
CA THR A 30 6.85 4.75 -9.79
C THR A 30 7.30 3.46 -10.44
N VAL A 31 8.61 3.19 -10.32
CA VAL A 31 9.07 1.80 -10.38
C VAL A 31 8.53 1.15 -9.11
N VAL A 32 7.51 0.29 -9.26
CA VAL A 32 7.09 -0.65 -8.24
C VAL A 32 8.31 -1.51 -7.94
N THR A 33 9.07 -1.10 -6.94
CA THR A 33 10.16 -1.91 -6.41
C THR A 33 9.46 -3.08 -5.75
N ASN A 34 9.67 -4.30 -6.26
CA ASN A 34 9.41 -5.52 -5.53
C ASN A 34 10.22 -5.43 -4.22
N LYS A 35 9.62 -4.82 -3.20
CA LYS A 35 10.15 -4.84 -1.84
C LYS A 35 9.73 -6.17 -1.28
N ASP A 36 10.62 -7.15 -1.37
CA ASP A 36 10.58 -8.29 -0.48
C ASP A 36 10.58 -7.72 0.95
N TYR A 37 9.60 -8.13 1.74
CA TYR A 37 9.51 -7.68 3.12
C TYR A 37 10.65 -8.30 3.94
N PRO A 38 11.23 -7.56 4.89
CA PRO A 38 12.20 -8.14 5.80
C PRO A 38 11.52 -9.21 6.68
N THR A 39 12.35 -10.04 7.32
CA THR A 39 11.88 -10.96 8.36
C THR A 39 11.20 -10.18 9.49
N THR A 40 10.26 -10.82 10.20
CA THR A 40 9.64 -10.23 11.40
C THR A 40 10.67 -9.72 12.39
N GLN A 41 10.38 -8.56 12.98
CA GLN A 41 11.19 -7.96 14.04
C GLN A 41 10.66 -8.32 15.42
N ASN A 42 11.39 -7.95 16.47
CA ASN A 42 10.99 -8.21 17.85
C ASN A 42 10.09 -7.09 18.40
N PHE A 43 8.81 -7.13 18.07
CA PHE A 43 7.78 -6.23 18.60
C PHE A 43 6.83 -6.96 19.56
N ASN A 44 6.06 -6.19 20.34
CA ASN A 44 5.01 -6.73 21.19
C ASN A 44 3.99 -7.49 20.35
N PHE A 45 3.66 -8.71 20.78
CA PHE A 45 2.71 -9.57 20.11
C PHE A 45 1.28 -9.31 20.58
N TYR A 46 0.35 -9.22 19.62
CA TYR A 46 -1.08 -9.15 19.86
C TYR A 46 -1.82 -10.04 18.86
N SER A 47 -2.84 -10.75 19.33
CA SER A 47 -3.76 -11.48 18.45
C SER A 47 -4.54 -10.51 17.55
N ILE A 48 -5.09 -10.98 16.43
CA ILE A 48 -5.86 -10.12 15.53
C ILE A 48 -7.10 -9.59 16.25
N ASN A 49 -7.74 -10.46 17.04
CA ASN A 49 -8.88 -10.09 17.86
C ASN A 49 -8.50 -9.04 18.92
N ASP A 50 -7.33 -9.17 19.57
CA ASP A 50 -6.83 -8.14 20.50
C ASP A 50 -6.60 -6.80 19.80
N ILE A 51 -5.98 -6.83 18.61
CA ILE A 51 -5.70 -5.64 17.81
C ILE A 51 -7.01 -4.87 17.53
N LYS A 52 -8.06 -5.56 17.09
CA LYS A 52 -9.37 -4.94 16.80
C LYS A 52 -10.11 -4.49 18.06
N GLN A 53 -10.16 -5.31 19.11
CA GLN A 53 -10.99 -5.03 20.28
C GLN A 53 -10.38 -4.00 21.22
N LYS A 54 -9.05 -3.97 21.37
CA LYS A 54 -8.37 -3.06 22.31
C LYS A 54 -8.13 -1.67 21.72
N SER A 55 -8.44 -1.48 20.43
CA SER A 55 -8.16 -0.23 19.69
C SER A 55 -6.74 0.25 19.95
N LEU A 56 -5.76 -0.61 19.65
CA LEU A 56 -4.35 -0.31 19.90
C LEU A 56 -3.96 1.03 19.27
N ALA A 57 -3.10 1.77 19.96
CA ALA A 57 -2.54 3.01 19.46
C ALA A 57 -1.73 2.78 18.17
N SER A 58 -1.53 3.83 17.39
CA SER A 58 -0.64 3.79 16.24
C SER A 58 0.77 3.38 16.67
N GLY A 59 1.39 2.46 15.92
CA GLY A 59 2.64 1.82 16.32
C GLY A 59 2.91 0.53 15.57
N THR A 60 4.02 -0.13 15.89
CA THR A 60 4.41 -1.39 15.25
C THR A 60 4.26 -2.55 16.24
N TYR A 61 3.64 -3.63 15.76
CA TYR A 61 3.26 -4.79 16.55
C TYR A 61 3.50 -6.07 15.76
N ASN A 62 3.59 -7.18 16.46
CA ASN A 62 3.57 -8.51 15.84
C ASN A 62 2.19 -9.14 15.99
N THR A 63 1.78 -9.90 14.98
CA THR A 63 0.57 -10.72 15.00
C THR A 63 0.78 -11.98 14.18
N GLU A 64 -0.11 -12.95 14.31
CA GLU A 64 -0.08 -14.19 13.56
C GLU A 64 -1.42 -14.43 12.90
N GLY A 65 -1.41 -14.95 11.67
CA GLY A 65 -2.65 -15.24 10.97
C GLY A 65 -2.46 -16.04 9.69
N TYR A 66 -3.54 -16.67 9.25
CA TYR A 66 -3.68 -17.29 7.95
C TYR A 66 -3.99 -16.23 6.90
N VAL A 67 -3.34 -16.28 5.74
CA VAL A 67 -3.72 -15.41 4.61
C VAL A 67 -4.98 -15.96 3.97
N VAL A 68 -6.12 -15.35 4.24
CA VAL A 68 -7.44 -15.86 3.82
C VAL A 68 -7.99 -15.18 2.57
N LYS A 69 -7.38 -14.06 2.16
CA LYS A 69 -7.70 -13.33 0.93
C LYS A 69 -6.51 -12.51 0.47
N GLN A 70 -6.42 -12.28 -0.84
CA GLN A 70 -5.44 -11.40 -1.48
C GLN A 70 -6.17 -10.49 -2.45
N TYR A 71 -5.67 -9.27 -2.60
CA TYR A 71 -6.18 -8.32 -3.59
C TYR A 71 -5.09 -7.40 -4.10
N GLU A 72 -5.05 -7.25 -5.42
CA GLU A 72 -4.27 -6.24 -6.11
C GLU A 72 -5.22 -5.31 -6.84
N CYS A 73 -4.99 -4.02 -6.70
CA CYS A 73 -5.67 -3.04 -7.53
C CYS A 73 -5.26 -3.27 -8.99
N PRO A 74 -6.23 -3.41 -9.91
CA PRO A 74 -5.92 -3.57 -11.32
C PRO A 74 -5.19 -2.33 -11.85
N PHE A 75 -4.22 -2.55 -12.73
CA PHE A 75 -3.51 -1.46 -13.39
C PHE A 75 -4.48 -0.49 -14.07
N CYS A 76 -4.31 0.81 -13.79
CA CYS A 76 -5.06 1.88 -14.44
C CYS A 76 -4.17 2.56 -15.50
N PRO A 77 -4.48 2.39 -16.81
CA PRO A 77 -3.73 3.05 -17.87
C PRO A 77 -3.83 4.57 -17.79
N GLN A 78 -2.78 5.25 -18.25
CA GLN A 78 -2.80 6.70 -18.44
C GLN A 78 -3.94 7.08 -19.40
N GLU A 79 -4.53 8.26 -19.20
CA GLU A 79 -5.64 8.81 -20.01
C GLU A 79 -7.00 8.10 -19.86
N THR A 80 -7.11 7.13 -18.95
CA THR A 80 -8.38 6.46 -18.65
C THR A 80 -8.93 6.90 -17.29
N GLN A 81 -10.25 7.07 -17.19
CA GLN A 81 -10.93 7.30 -15.91
C GLN A 81 -11.23 5.94 -15.25
N CYS A 82 -10.32 5.43 -14.44
CA CYS A 82 -10.56 4.21 -13.68
C CYS A 82 -11.41 4.50 -12.43
N LYS A 83 -12.18 3.50 -12.01
CA LYS A 83 -12.82 3.54 -10.70
C LYS A 83 -11.75 3.52 -9.61
N PRO A 84 -11.91 4.29 -8.52
CA PRO A 84 -11.09 4.12 -7.33
C PRO A 84 -11.12 2.66 -6.86
N CYS A 85 -9.96 2.13 -6.53
CA CYS A 85 -9.76 0.79 -5.99
C CYS A 85 -9.18 0.89 -4.58
N MET A 86 -9.34 -0.16 -3.79
CA MET A 86 -8.61 -0.29 -2.54
C MET A 86 -7.12 -0.47 -2.86
N ARG A 87 -6.21 -0.04 -1.96
CA ARG A 87 -4.78 -0.34 -2.12
C ARG A 87 -4.54 -1.85 -2.04
N ASP A 88 -3.44 -2.31 -2.61
CA ASP A 88 -3.01 -3.71 -2.55
C ASP A 88 -2.95 -4.19 -1.10
N ASN A 89 -3.51 -5.37 -0.84
CA ASN A 89 -3.68 -5.89 0.52
C ASN A 89 -3.80 -7.42 0.55
N ILE A 90 -3.56 -7.93 1.75
CA ILE A 90 -3.96 -9.26 2.17
C ILE A 90 -4.98 -9.14 3.30
N VAL A 91 -5.84 -10.15 3.44
CA VAL A 91 -6.65 -10.32 4.65
C VAL A 91 -6.04 -11.47 5.42
N ILE A 92 -5.70 -11.22 6.68
CA ILE A 92 -5.21 -12.24 7.60
C ILE A 92 -6.27 -12.58 8.63
N SER A 93 -6.37 -13.86 9.00
CA SER A 93 -7.35 -14.37 9.96
C SER A 93 -6.70 -15.24 11.03
N GLU A 94 -7.28 -15.28 12.23
CA GLU A 94 -6.93 -16.30 13.23
C GLU A 94 -7.42 -17.69 12.82
N ASN A 95 -8.40 -17.77 11.91
CA ASN A 95 -8.98 -19.02 11.42
C ASN A 95 -8.49 -19.33 10.00
N ASN A 96 -8.23 -20.60 9.72
CA ASN A 96 -7.87 -21.04 8.37
C ASN A 96 -9.13 -21.24 7.50
N LYS A 97 -9.83 -20.15 7.19
CA LYS A 97 -11.01 -20.15 6.31
C LYS A 97 -10.87 -19.07 5.26
N LEU A 98 -10.74 -19.49 3.99
CA LEU A 98 -10.70 -18.58 2.86
C LEU A 98 -11.98 -17.73 2.77
N LEU A 99 -11.82 -16.49 2.32
CA LEU A 99 -12.91 -15.54 2.20
C LEU A 99 -13.21 -15.19 0.74
N ASP A 100 -14.45 -15.47 0.32
CA ASP A 100 -14.94 -15.07 -0.99
C ASP A 100 -15.24 -13.56 -1.05
N THR A 101 -15.67 -12.96 0.06
CA THR A 101 -16.04 -11.54 0.18
C THR A 101 -15.16 -10.78 1.17
N TYR A 102 -15.37 -9.47 1.32
CA TYR A 102 -14.71 -8.61 2.31
C TYR A 102 -15.57 -8.41 3.58
N ILE A 103 -16.42 -9.39 3.91
CA ILE A 103 -17.19 -9.37 5.14
C ILE A 103 -16.29 -9.93 6.25
N LEU A 104 -15.72 -9.04 7.06
CA LEU A 104 -14.75 -9.38 8.10
C LEU A 104 -15.44 -9.51 9.47
N THR A 105 -14.98 -10.45 10.29
CA THR A 105 -15.35 -10.57 11.71
C THR A 105 -14.25 -9.99 12.59
N ASN A 106 -14.30 -10.20 13.91
CA ASN A 106 -13.24 -9.74 14.80
C ASN A 106 -11.92 -10.52 14.66
N ASN A 107 -11.94 -11.65 13.95
CA ASN A 107 -10.78 -12.50 13.77
C ASN A 107 -10.00 -12.18 12.49
N GLU A 108 -10.48 -11.24 11.66
CA GLU A 108 -9.86 -10.87 10.40
C GLU A 108 -9.48 -9.39 10.36
N ILE A 109 -8.33 -9.09 9.76
CA ILE A 109 -7.91 -7.71 9.46
C ILE A 109 -7.38 -7.61 8.03
N VAL A 110 -7.63 -6.46 7.42
CA VAL A 110 -6.98 -6.04 6.18
C VAL A 110 -5.58 -5.52 6.52
N VAL A 111 -4.57 -6.04 5.84
CA VAL A 111 -3.19 -5.57 5.93
C VAL A 111 -2.75 -5.12 4.55
N PHE A 112 -2.49 -3.83 4.39
CA PHE A 112 -1.99 -3.25 3.15
C PHE A 112 -0.57 -3.74 2.88
N ALA A 113 -0.37 -4.27 1.67
CA ALA A 113 0.87 -4.88 1.24
C ALA A 113 1.14 -4.58 -0.25
N ASN A 114 2.35 -4.14 -0.60
CA ASN A 114 2.74 -3.72 -1.94
C ASN A 114 2.87 -4.89 -2.94
N ASN A 115 3.05 -6.10 -2.46
CA ASN A 115 3.15 -7.31 -3.28
C ASN A 115 2.41 -8.46 -2.58
N PRO A 116 1.07 -8.46 -2.59
CA PRO A 116 0.28 -9.45 -1.87
C PRO A 116 0.42 -10.85 -2.47
N LYS A 117 0.83 -10.99 -3.73
CA LYS A 117 1.08 -12.28 -4.41
C LYS A 117 2.23 -13.09 -3.84
N GLN A 118 3.12 -12.51 -3.04
CA GLN A 118 4.22 -13.27 -2.41
C GLN A 118 3.74 -14.21 -1.30
N PHE A 119 2.50 -14.04 -0.82
CA PHE A 119 1.92 -14.88 0.22
C PHE A 119 1.14 -16.05 -0.39
N GLU A 120 1.06 -17.17 0.32
CA GLU A 120 0.24 -18.31 -0.07
C GLU A 120 -1.10 -18.26 0.67
N LEU A 121 -2.22 -18.40 -0.06
CA LEU A 121 -3.55 -18.50 0.54
C LEU A 121 -3.65 -19.73 1.45
N GLY A 122 -4.27 -19.55 2.62
CA GLY A 122 -4.43 -20.58 3.66
C GLY A 122 -3.17 -20.89 4.45
N LYS A 123 -2.03 -20.25 4.16
CA LYS A 123 -0.79 -20.41 4.93
C LYS A 123 -0.75 -19.43 6.10
N LYS A 124 -0.25 -19.92 7.24
CA LYS A 124 -0.04 -19.14 8.46
C LYS A 124 1.35 -18.50 8.43
N TYR A 125 1.43 -17.25 8.83
CA TYR A 125 2.69 -16.52 9.01
C TYR A 125 2.66 -15.74 10.32
N SER A 126 3.85 -15.33 10.77
CA SER A 126 4.00 -14.24 11.72
C SER A 126 4.24 -12.95 10.95
N PHE A 127 3.50 -11.90 11.28
CA PHE A 127 3.55 -10.61 10.61
C PHE A 127 3.96 -9.52 11.59
N SER A 128 4.93 -8.70 11.20
CA SER A 128 5.16 -7.40 11.80
C SER A 128 4.32 -6.38 11.03
N VAL A 129 3.44 -5.68 11.73
CA VAL A 129 2.48 -4.74 11.16
C VAL A 129 2.58 -3.37 11.83
N LYS A 130 2.30 -2.31 11.07
CA LYS A 130 2.24 -0.93 11.56
C LYS A 130 0.81 -0.42 11.48
N ILE A 131 0.22 -0.12 12.63
CA ILE A 131 -1.06 0.58 12.73
C ILE A 131 -0.79 2.08 12.51
N LEU A 132 -1.45 2.65 11.51
CA LEU A 132 -1.32 4.07 11.16
C LEU A 132 -2.20 4.95 12.06
N ASP A 133 -2.10 6.25 11.86
CA ASP A 133 -2.89 7.29 12.54
C ASP A 133 -4.17 7.68 11.78
N HIS A 134 -4.40 7.07 10.63
CA HIS A 134 -5.54 7.31 9.75
C HIS A 134 -6.18 6.01 9.27
N LYS A 135 -7.31 6.16 8.59
CA LYS A 135 -8.20 5.08 8.20
C LYS A 135 -8.76 5.30 6.80
N SER A 136 -8.78 4.25 5.98
CA SER A 136 -9.33 4.24 4.62
C SER A 136 -10.45 3.22 4.42
N THR A 137 -10.73 2.38 5.42
CA THR A 137 -11.78 1.36 5.41
C THR A 137 -12.85 1.64 6.47
N ASP A 138 -13.94 0.86 6.48
CA ASP A 138 -14.98 0.96 7.51
C ASP A 138 -14.68 0.14 8.78
N GLU A 139 -13.58 -0.63 8.81
CA GLU A 139 -13.17 -1.49 9.93
C GLU A 139 -13.03 -0.73 11.27
N PRO A 140 -13.20 -1.33 12.45
CA PRO A 140 -13.07 -0.58 13.72
C PRO A 140 -11.64 -0.09 14.04
N ILE A 141 -10.67 -0.40 13.19
CA ILE A 141 -9.25 -0.10 13.37
C ILE A 141 -8.73 0.79 12.24
N ASN A 142 -7.66 1.55 12.54
CA ASN A 142 -6.90 2.30 11.55
C ASN A 142 -6.24 1.38 10.51
N ASP A 143 -5.76 1.99 9.43
CA ASP A 143 -5.05 1.28 8.38
C ASP A 143 -3.82 0.56 8.95
N ILE A 144 -3.61 -0.68 8.49
CA ILE A 144 -2.51 -1.53 8.91
C ILE A 144 -1.61 -1.78 7.71
N GLU A 145 -0.34 -1.43 7.83
CA GLU A 145 0.67 -1.69 6.80
C GLU A 145 1.57 -2.85 7.20
N LEU A 146 1.85 -3.73 6.26
CA LEU A 146 2.84 -4.78 6.46
C LEU A 146 4.24 -4.18 6.51
N VAL A 147 5.04 -4.58 7.51
CA VAL A 147 6.44 -4.16 7.63
C VAL A 147 7.43 -5.33 7.60
N GLY A 148 7.00 -6.55 7.91
CA GLY A 148 7.84 -7.75 7.87
C GLY A 148 7.04 -9.03 8.08
N TYR A 149 7.58 -10.19 7.69
CA TYR A 149 6.93 -11.49 7.94
C TYR A 149 7.94 -12.65 8.04
N GLN A 150 7.51 -13.80 8.60
CA GLN A 150 8.23 -15.07 8.56
C GLN A 150 7.26 -16.26 8.52
#